data_AF-A0A835XLR9-F1
#
_entry.id   AF-A0A835XLR9-F1
#
_cell.length_a   1.000
_cell.length_b   1.000
_cell.length_c   1.000
_cell.angle_alpha   90.00
_cell.angle_beta   90.00
_cell.angle_gamma   90.00
#
_symmetry.space_group_name_H-M   'P 1'
#
loop_
_entity.id
_entity.type
_entity.pdbx_description
1 polymer ?
#
loop_
_entity_poly.entity_id
_entity_poly.type
_entity_poly.pdbx_seq_one_letter_code
_entity_poly.pdbx_strand_id
1 'polypeptide(L)'
;MPRFGLKTLVCCLAIMAAISGADAGILSYGICQSGCNAVVVACYAAAGFTFGTVTAGAGIPAVLVGCNAGLGTCMAACVAAGLLPVP
;
A
#
# COMPACT_ATOMS: atom_id res chain seq x y z
N MET A 1 -20.98 -34.03 -1.60
CA MET A 1 -20.53 -33.47 -2.89
C MET A 1 -21.28 -32.16 -3.11
N PRO A 2 -20.67 -31.00 -2.85
CA PRO A 2 -21.36 -29.72 -2.97
C PRO A 2 -21.83 -29.52 -4.42
N ARG A 3 -23.14 -29.26 -4.58
CA ARG A 3 -23.76 -28.96 -5.88
C ARG A 3 -23.39 -27.53 -6.27
N PHE A 4 -22.17 -27.31 -6.73
CA PHE A 4 -21.78 -26.04 -7.33
C PHE A 4 -22.61 -25.86 -8.60
N GLY A 5 -23.65 -25.03 -8.55
CA GLY A 5 -24.53 -24.78 -9.69
C GLY A 5 -23.77 -24.11 -10.82
N LEU A 6 -24.20 -24.32 -12.07
CA LEU A 6 -23.65 -23.68 -13.27
C LEU A 6 -23.46 -22.16 -13.08
N LYS A 7 -24.37 -21.52 -12.34
CA LYS A 7 -24.29 -20.10 -11.97
C LYS A 7 -23.07 -19.77 -11.10
N THR A 8 -22.75 -20.61 -10.12
CA THR A 8 -21.58 -20.44 -9.26
C THR A 8 -20.30 -20.65 -10.06
N LEU A 9 -20.27 -21.62 -10.96
CA LEU A 9 -19.15 -21.86 -11.87
C LEU A 9 -18.92 -20.67 -12.82
N VAL A 10 -19.99 -20.10 -13.38
CA VAL A 10 -19.94 -18.93 -14.27
C VAL A 10 -19.46 -17.68 -13.52
N CYS A 11 -19.92 -17.44 -12.28
CA CYS A 11 -19.41 -16.35 -11.46
C CYS A 11 -17.91 -16.51 -11.18
N CYS A 12 -17.46 -17.72 -10.80
CA CYS A 12 -16.04 -17.96 -10.54
C CYS A 12 -15.17 -17.75 -11.79
N LEU A 13 -15.62 -18.21 -12.97
CA LEU A 13 -14.91 -17.97 -14.23
C LEU A 13 -14.88 -16.48 -14.61
N ALA A 14 -15.98 -15.75 -14.42
CA ALA A 14 -16.05 -14.32 -14.69
C ALA A 14 -15.13 -13.51 -13.76
N ILE A 15 -15.05 -13.90 -12.48
CA ILE A 15 -14.14 -13.30 -11.50
C ILE A 15 -12.69 -13.55 -11.92
N MET A 16 -12.32 -14.79 -12.28
CA MET A 16 -10.96 -15.10 -12.70
C MET A 16 -10.57 -14.42 -14.03
N ALA A 17 -11.50 -14.27 -14.97
CA ALA A 17 -11.26 -13.56 -16.23
C ALA A 17 -11.10 -12.04 -16.05
N ALA A 18 -11.61 -11.47 -14.97
CA ALA A 18 -11.48 -10.05 -14.64
C ALA A 18 -10.15 -9.70 -13.96
N ILE A 19 -9.35 -10.70 -13.54
CA ILE A 19 -8.03 -10.49 -12.95
C ILE A 19 -7.02 -10.42 -14.11
N SER A 20 -6.91 -9.25 -14.73
CA SER A 20 -5.84 -9.00 -15.69
C SER A 20 -4.54 -8.69 -14.93
N GLY A 21 -3.37 -8.93 -15.53
CA GLY A 21 -2.08 -8.62 -14.87
C GLY A 21 -1.90 -7.14 -14.47
N ALA A 22 -2.71 -6.24 -15.03
CA ALA A 22 -2.76 -4.83 -14.63
C ALA A 22 -3.38 -4.61 -13.23
N ASP A 23 -4.36 -5.45 -12.83
CA ASP A 23 -5.04 -5.37 -11.53
C ASP A 23 -4.12 -5.80 -10.39
N ALA A 24 -3.26 -6.78 -10.64
CA ALA A 24 -2.32 -7.28 -9.64
C ALA A 24 -1.21 -6.25 -9.32
N GLY A 25 -0.76 -5.46 -10.31
CA GLY A 25 0.16 -4.33 -10.08
C GLY A 25 -0.47 -3.19 -9.28
N ILE A 26 -1.74 -2.88 -9.55
CA ILE A 26 -2.48 -1.89 -8.73
C ILE A 26 -2.65 -2.38 -7.29
N LEU A 27 -2.89 -3.67 -7.08
CA LEU A 27 -3.03 -4.25 -5.76
C LEU A 27 -1.70 -4.22 -4.99
N SER A 28 -0.58 -4.60 -5.61
CA SER A 28 0.75 -4.54 -4.98
C SER A 28 1.14 -3.10 -4.61
N TYR A 29 0.83 -2.12 -5.47
CA TYR A 29 1.03 -0.71 -5.18
C TYR A 29 0.25 -0.27 -3.93
N GLY A 30 -1.04 -0.62 -3.85
CA GLY A 30 -1.89 -0.28 -2.70
C GLY A 30 -1.40 -0.89 -1.38
N ILE A 31 -1.00 -2.16 -1.41
CA ILE A 31 -0.46 -2.86 -0.23
C ILE A 31 0.86 -2.21 0.23
N CYS A 32 1.76 -1.91 -0.71
CA CYS A 32 3.03 -1.25 -0.41
C CYS A 32 2.81 0.11 0.25
N GLN A 33 1.96 0.97 -0.32
CA GLN A 33 1.66 2.29 0.25
C GLN A 33 1.06 2.18 1.66
N SER A 34 0.18 1.20 1.87
CA SER A 34 -0.42 0.96 3.20
C SER A 34 0.64 0.58 4.24
N GLY A 35 1.61 -0.26 3.85
CA GLY A 35 2.77 -0.60 4.68
C GLY A 35 3.64 0.61 5.00
N CYS A 36 4.02 1.41 3.99
CA CYS A 36 4.81 2.63 4.21
C CYS A 36 4.11 3.61 5.15
N ASN A 37 2.78 3.77 5.01
CA ASN A 37 1.98 4.61 5.90
C ASN A 37 1.93 4.05 7.33
N ALA A 38 1.82 2.73 7.52
CA ALA A 38 1.88 2.13 8.84
C ALA A 38 3.25 2.36 9.51
N VAL A 39 4.35 2.25 8.74
CA VAL A 39 5.71 2.47 9.24
C VAL A 39 5.92 3.93 9.68
N VAL A 40 5.48 4.92 8.89
CA VAL A 40 5.63 6.33 9.28
C VAL A 40 4.81 6.66 10.53
N VAL A 41 3.60 6.10 10.65
CA VAL A 41 2.77 6.25 11.86
C VAL A 41 3.49 5.66 13.09
N ALA A 42 4.10 4.48 12.96
CA ALA A 42 4.89 3.88 14.04
C ALA A 42 6.13 4.72 14.39
N CYS A 43 6.84 5.26 13.39
CA CYS A 43 7.99 6.13 13.58
C CYS A 43 7.62 7.41 14.36
N TYR A 44 6.51 8.05 13.98
CA TYR A 44 5.96 9.20 14.69
C TYR A 44 5.56 8.86 16.12
N ALA A 45 4.85 7.74 16.32
CA ALA A 45 4.42 7.30 17.64
C ALA A 45 5.62 7.01 18.56
N ALA A 46 6.68 6.39 18.04
CA ALA A 46 7.92 6.16 18.79
C ALA A 46 8.63 7.47 19.18
N ALA A 47 8.47 8.53 18.38
CA ALA A 47 8.94 9.88 18.68
C ALA A 47 8.00 10.69 19.59
N GLY A 48 6.84 10.14 19.98
CA GLY A 48 5.85 10.82 20.81
C GLY A 48 4.92 11.79 20.06
N PHE A 49 4.83 11.67 18.73
CA PHE A 49 4.00 12.51 17.88
C PHE A 49 2.89 11.70 17.20
N THR A 50 1.81 12.38 16.83
CA THR A 50 0.77 11.80 15.96
C THR A 50 1.10 12.14 14.50
N PHE A 51 1.04 11.16 13.61
CA PHE A 51 1.28 11.41 12.19
C PHE A 51 0.23 12.36 11.61
N GLY A 52 0.66 13.29 10.76
CA GLY A 52 -0.21 14.29 10.11
C GLY A 52 -0.58 15.52 10.97
N THR A 53 -0.19 15.58 12.25
CA THR A 53 -0.50 16.73 13.11
C THR A 53 0.59 17.79 13.16
N VAL A 54 1.79 17.47 12.67
CA VAL A 54 2.95 18.37 12.69
C VAL A 54 3.09 19.06 11.34
N THR A 55 3.16 20.39 11.36
CA THR A 55 3.40 21.21 10.16
C THR A 55 4.89 21.16 9.78
N ALA A 56 5.21 20.95 8.50
CA ALA A 56 6.58 20.82 7.99
C ALA A 56 7.36 22.14 7.90
N GLY A 57 7.20 23.03 8.88
CA GLY A 57 7.85 24.35 8.94
C GLY A 57 9.22 24.34 9.63
N ALA A 58 9.86 25.51 9.67
CA ALA A 58 11.09 25.73 10.42
C ALA A 58 10.85 25.51 11.92
N GLY A 59 11.25 24.34 12.42
CA GLY A 59 10.95 23.89 13.79
C GLY A 59 10.47 22.44 13.89
N ILE A 60 10.25 21.76 12.76
CA ILE A 60 9.96 20.33 12.76
C ILE A 60 11.10 19.53 13.46
N PRO A 61 10.79 18.63 14.41
CA PRO A 61 11.79 17.76 15.01
C PRO A 61 12.53 16.95 13.95
N ALA A 62 13.86 16.89 14.04
CA ALA A 62 14.71 16.19 13.06
C ALA A 62 14.32 14.72 12.86
N VAL A 63 13.85 14.05 13.92
CA VAL A 63 13.33 12.66 13.83
C VAL A 63 12.14 12.54 12.88
N LEU A 64 11.24 13.53 12.85
CA LEU A 64 10.07 13.52 11.97
C LEU A 64 10.47 13.82 10.52
N VAL A 65 11.50 14.65 10.30
CA VAL A 65 12.09 14.81 8.96
C VAL A 65 12.60 13.46 8.45
N GLY A 66 13.29 12.71 9.31
CA GLY A 66 13.74 11.35 9.00
C GLY A 66 12.58 10.39 8.69
N CYS A 67 11.54 10.37 9.53
CA CYS A 67 10.35 9.54 9.31
C CYS A 67 9.69 9.82 7.94
N ASN A 68 9.53 11.10 7.56
CA ASN A 68 8.93 11.47 6.28
C ASN A 68 9.84 11.22 5.08
N ALA A 69 11.15 11.43 5.23
CA ALA A 69 12.10 11.10 4.17
C ALA A 69 12.10 9.58 3.88
N GLY A 70 12.02 8.77 4.93
CA GLY A 70 11.82 7.32 4.84
C GLY A 70 10.50 6.95 4.17
N LEU A 71 9.39 7.60 4.56
CA LEU A 71 8.09 7.44 3.91
C LEU A 71 8.19 7.74 2.40
N GLY A 72 8.74 8.88 2.01
CA GLY A 72 8.86 9.27 0.60
C GLY A 72 9.68 8.28 -0.22
N THR A 73 10.79 7.79 0.34
CA THR A 73 11.63 6.76 -0.29
C THR A 73 10.87 5.44 -0.45
N CYS A 74 10.13 5.03 0.58
CA CYS A 74 9.29 3.83 0.57
C CYS A 74 8.20 3.94 -0.51
N MET A 75 7.52 5.08 -0.59
CA MET A 75 6.48 5.35 -1.59
C MET A 75 7.03 5.34 -3.02
N ALA A 76 8.23 5.90 -3.24
CA ALA A 76 8.88 5.85 -4.54
C ALA A 76 9.18 4.40 -4.97
N ALA A 77 9.58 3.54 -4.03
CA ALA A 77 9.77 2.11 -4.30
C ALA A 77 8.44 1.38 -4.59
N CYS A 78 7.32 1.81 -4.00
CA CYS A 78 6.01 1.24 -4.32
C CYS A 78 5.63 1.41 -5.78
N VAL A 79 6.04 2.50 -6.43
CA VAL A 79 5.82 2.69 -7.87
C VAL A 79 6.45 1.56 -8.69
N ALA A 80 7.65 1.09 -8.31
CA ALA A 80 8.24 -0.09 -8.93
C ALA A 80 7.40 -1.35 -8.69
N ALA A 81 6.87 -1.56 -7.47
CA ALA A 81 5.99 -2.69 -7.19
C ALA A 81 4.71 -2.69 -8.04
N GLY A 82 4.20 -1.50 -8.40
CA GLY A 82 2.99 -1.36 -9.23
C GLY A 82 3.23 -1.41 -10.74
N LEU A 83 4.43 -1.05 -11.21
CA LEU A 83 4.78 -1.06 -12.64
C LEU A 83 5.40 -2.37 -13.09
N LEU A 84 5.88 -3.21 -12.17
CA LEU A 84 6.44 -4.51 -12.52
C LEU A 84 5.33 -5.52 -12.83
N PRO A 85 5.50 -6.36 -13.86
CA PRO A 85 4.61 -7.49 -14.08
C PRO A 85 4.66 -8.39 -12.84
N VAL A 86 3.52 -8.50 -12.16
CA VAL A 86 3.35 -9.45 -11.07
C VAL A 86 2.67 -10.71 -11.63
N PRO A 87 3.20 -11.91 -11.32
CA PRO A 87 2.70 -13.18 -11.87
C PRO A 87 1.28 -13.52 -11.37
#